data_AF-A0A3P7LQD1-F1
#
_entry.id   AF-A0A3P7LQD1-F1
#
_cell.length_a   1.000
_cell.length_b   1.000
_cell.length_c   1.000
_cell.angle_alpha   90.00
_cell.angle_beta   90.00
_cell.angle_gamma   90.00
#
_symmetry.space_group_name_H-M   'P 1'
#
loop_
_entity.id
_entity.type
_entity.pdbx_description
1 polymer ?
#
loop_
_entity_poly.entity_id
_entity_poly.type
_entity_poly.pdbx_seq_one_letter_code
_entity_poly.pdbx_strand_id
1 'polypeptide(L)'
;MTELSDKSPILKLTYDQFTELVRGVPRNYSVFSMLTALSDQRKCHSCHPSGADFLDISRSGFSAETLARWIFSRSSVEIPIVRQTSYAGGILLLIITGLVGTMLYLRPDNVEFIIHRSTISYASMVLIFYMISGQVWNSIRRPPFFHSPPQGGIAFLYPGGDFQFISETILVMITYVLVSISILMLVEAGQTEDFGKKRLTFTKRNLGQARKK
;
A
#
# COMPACT_ATOMS: atom_id res chain seq x y z
N MET A 1 4.80 26.78 31.55
CA MET A 1 5.34 25.56 30.89
C MET A 1 5.33 25.64 29.36
N THR A 2 4.52 26.51 28.76
CA THR A 2 4.48 26.71 27.30
C THR A 2 5.71 27.44 26.75
N GLU A 3 6.31 28.37 27.50
CA GLU A 3 7.43 29.19 27.01
C GLU A 3 8.79 28.47 26.92
N LEU A 4 9.03 27.42 27.71
CA LEU A 4 10.32 26.69 27.72
C LEU A 4 10.35 25.47 26.79
N SER A 5 9.18 25.01 26.34
CA SER A 5 9.07 23.97 25.31
C SER A 5 9.14 24.55 23.89
N ASP A 6 8.97 25.86 23.75
CA ASP A 6 8.90 26.55 22.45
C ASP A 6 10.30 26.87 21.87
N LYS A 7 11.34 26.88 22.70
CA LYS A 7 12.67 27.36 22.31
C LYS A 7 13.67 26.26 21.89
N SER A 8 13.42 25.00 22.26
CA SER A 8 14.16 23.83 21.75
C SER A 8 13.57 22.53 22.28
N PRO A 9 13.54 21.44 21.48
CA PRO A 9 13.07 20.12 21.93
C PRO A 9 14.02 19.43 22.93
N ILE A 10 15.14 20.07 23.29
CA ILE A 10 16.18 19.53 24.17
C ILE A 10 16.23 20.39 25.44
N LEU A 11 15.60 19.90 26.50
CA LEU A 11 15.62 20.56 27.81
C LEU A 11 16.87 20.10 28.59
N LYS A 12 17.85 20.99 28.77
CA LYS A 12 19.02 20.72 29.60
C LYS A 12 18.63 20.84 31.08
N LEU A 13 18.56 19.71 31.77
CA LEU A 13 18.19 19.63 33.18
C LEU A 13 19.41 19.31 34.05
N THR A 14 19.61 20.07 35.12
CA THR A 14 20.54 19.72 36.21
C THR A 14 19.93 18.65 37.12
N TYR A 15 20.73 17.93 37.91
CA TYR A 15 20.28 16.82 38.77
C TYR A 15 19.13 17.22 39.73
N ASP A 16 19.23 18.40 40.35
CA ASP A 16 18.22 18.90 41.28
C ASP A 16 16.92 19.25 40.55
N GLN A 17 17.03 19.85 39.36
CA GLN A 17 15.90 20.17 38.49
C GLN A 17 15.20 18.92 37.96
N PHE A 18 15.96 17.87 37.64
CA PHE A 18 15.40 16.58 37.23
C PHE A 18 14.62 15.92 38.37
N THR A 19 15.16 15.98 39.59
CA THR A 19 14.50 15.43 40.78
C THR A 19 13.19 16.14 41.08
N GLU A 20 13.16 17.46 40.99
CA GLU A 20 11.93 18.25 41.17
C GLU A 20 10.90 17.99 40.06
N LEU A 21 11.35 17.89 38.80
CA LEU A 21 10.46 17.79 37.65
C LEU A 21 9.88 16.38 37.45
N VAL A 22 10.69 15.33 37.69
CA VAL A 22 10.34 13.93 37.43
C VAL A 22 9.92 13.17 38.69
N ARG A 23 10.48 13.49 39.86
CA ARG A 23 10.10 12.85 41.14
C ARG A 23 9.13 13.68 41.99
N GLY A 24 8.72 14.85 41.51
CA GLY A 24 7.69 15.67 42.15
C GLY A 24 6.28 15.07 42.03
N VAL A 25 5.26 15.92 42.03
CA VAL A 25 3.84 15.49 41.96
C VAL A 25 3.60 14.68 40.67
N PRO A 26 3.05 13.46 40.76
CA PRO A 26 2.90 12.58 39.60
C PRO A 26 1.97 13.21 38.55
N ARG A 27 2.42 13.22 37.28
CA ARG A 27 1.60 13.61 36.13
C ARG A 27 1.66 12.51 35.05
N ASN A 28 0.69 12.55 34.12
CA ASN A 28 0.59 11.58 33.02
C ASN A 28 1.65 11.83 31.94
N TYR A 29 2.89 11.45 32.19
CA TYR A 29 3.95 11.36 31.19
C TYR A 29 4.85 10.15 31.49
N SER A 30 5.42 9.54 30.45
CA SER A 30 6.41 8.46 30.58
C SER A 30 7.82 9.02 30.33
N VAL A 31 8.74 8.88 31.29
CA VAL A 31 10.13 9.32 31.15
C VAL A 31 11.04 8.12 30.88
N PHE A 32 11.89 8.22 29.86
CA PHE A 32 12.97 7.29 29.60
C PHE A 32 14.30 8.01 29.83
N SER A 33 15.09 7.56 30.82
CA SER A 33 16.40 8.14 31.14
C SER A 33 17.52 7.31 30.51
N MET A 34 18.21 7.86 29.52
CA MET A 34 19.40 7.24 28.92
C MET A 34 20.66 7.83 29.57
N LEU A 35 21.36 7.02 30.38
CA LEU A 35 22.57 7.43 31.07
C LEU A 35 23.78 7.26 30.14
N THR A 36 24.22 8.35 29.53
CA THR A 36 25.47 8.36 28.75
C THR A 36 26.61 8.84 29.66
N ALA A 37 27.49 7.93 30.07
CA ALA A 37 28.69 8.26 30.84
C ALA A 37 29.75 8.89 29.92
N LEU A 38 29.63 10.18 29.62
CA LEU A 38 30.62 10.93 28.84
C LEU A 38 31.46 11.83 29.76
N SER A 39 32.48 11.27 30.42
CA SER A 39 33.55 12.08 31.01
C SER A 39 34.74 12.10 30.07
N ASP A 40 35.20 13.29 29.66
CA ASP A 40 36.36 13.49 28.76
C ASP A 40 37.66 12.83 29.27
N GLN A 41 37.74 12.55 30.59
CA GLN A 41 38.88 11.92 31.25
C GLN A 41 38.96 10.39 31.06
N ARG A 42 37.91 9.74 30.54
CA ARG A 42 37.93 8.31 30.24
C ARG A 42 38.00 8.13 28.73
N LYS A 43 39.21 7.97 28.20
CA LYS A 43 39.47 7.55 26.80
C LYS A 43 38.94 6.14 26.53
N CYS A 44 37.62 5.92 26.67
CA CYS A 44 36.98 4.69 26.23
C CYS A 44 36.95 4.69 24.71
N HIS A 45 37.94 4.03 24.11
CA HIS A 45 38.07 3.84 22.66
C HIS A 45 36.87 3.07 22.04
N SER A 46 35.98 2.53 22.88
CA SER A 46 34.73 1.85 22.48
C SER A 46 33.45 2.60 22.87
N CYS A 47 33.52 3.86 23.34
CA CYS A 47 32.32 4.67 23.61
C CYS A 47 32.04 5.73 22.53
N HIS A 48 32.67 5.62 21.37
CA HIS A 48 32.11 6.23 20.17
C HIS A 48 30.96 5.33 19.72
N PRO A 49 29.73 5.83 19.50
CA PRO A 49 28.69 5.02 18.89
C PRO A 49 29.26 4.48 17.58
N SER A 50 29.47 3.18 17.52
CA SER A 50 30.01 2.57 16.31
C SER A 50 28.91 2.67 15.27
N GLY A 51 29.26 2.89 13.99
CA GLY A 51 28.25 2.87 12.90
C GLY A 51 27.41 1.59 12.91
N ALA A 52 27.92 0.54 13.56
CA ALA A 52 27.26 -0.75 13.76
C ALA A 52 26.07 -0.71 14.75
N ASP A 53 25.95 0.33 15.58
CA ASP A 53 24.86 0.56 16.54
C ASP A 53 23.68 1.34 15.95
N PHE A 54 23.76 1.72 14.66
CA PHE A 54 22.66 2.31 13.92
C PHE A 54 22.02 1.26 13.00
N LEU A 55 20.70 1.08 13.12
CA LEU A 55 19.92 0.34 12.14
C LEU A 55 19.57 1.28 10.99
N ASP A 56 20.15 1.06 9.81
CA ASP A 56 19.73 1.77 8.60
C ASP A 56 18.38 1.20 8.12
N ILE A 57 17.30 1.84 8.55
CA ILE A 57 15.91 1.44 8.25
C ILE A 57 15.63 1.50 6.74
N SER A 58 16.32 2.38 6.01
CA SER A 58 16.16 2.51 4.56
C SER A 58 16.64 1.26 3.82
N ARG A 59 17.72 0.64 4.31
CA ARG A 59 18.30 -0.58 3.73
C ARG A 59 17.70 -1.87 4.30
N SER A 60 17.35 -1.86 5.57
CA SER A 60 16.93 -3.05 6.32
C SER A 60 15.39 -3.24 6.39
N GLY A 61 14.64 -2.19 6.03
CA GLY A 61 13.18 -2.19 5.98
C GLY A 61 12.52 -1.94 7.35
N PHE A 62 11.24 -1.59 7.32
CA PHE A 62 10.45 -1.23 8.50
C PHE A 62 9.84 -2.44 9.24
N SER A 63 10.29 -3.66 8.95
CA SER A 63 9.68 -4.86 9.55
C SER A 63 10.07 -5.00 11.02
N ALA A 64 9.10 -5.37 11.86
CA ALA A 64 9.35 -5.63 13.28
C ALA A 64 10.33 -6.80 13.47
N GLU A 65 10.36 -7.73 12.52
CA GLU A 65 11.28 -8.87 12.48
C GLU A 65 12.73 -8.43 12.26
N THR A 66 12.95 -7.49 11.36
CA THR A 66 14.29 -6.93 11.14
C THR A 66 14.80 -6.24 12.40
N LEU A 67 13.95 -5.40 13.02
CA LEU A 67 14.30 -4.69 14.24
C LEU A 67 14.58 -5.66 15.40
N ALA A 68 13.72 -6.66 15.61
CA ALA A 68 13.90 -7.65 16.66
C ALA A 68 15.19 -8.46 16.48
N ARG A 69 15.53 -8.85 15.25
CA ARG A 69 16.80 -9.55 14.95
C ARG A 69 18.01 -8.66 15.18
N TRP A 70 17.91 -7.37 14.88
CA TRP A 70 18.96 -6.41 15.15
C TRP A 70 19.15 -6.17 16.66
N ILE A 71 18.05 -6.07 17.42
CA ILE A 71 18.10 -5.97 18.89
C ILE A 71 18.67 -7.26 19.49
N PHE A 72 18.25 -8.43 19.00
CA PHE A 72 18.73 -9.72 19.46
C PHE A 72 20.24 -9.91 19.22
N SER A 73 20.75 -9.50 18.06
CA SER A 73 22.19 -9.59 17.75
C SER A 73 23.07 -8.71 18.64
N ARG A 74 22.48 -7.69 19.29
CA ARG A 74 23.19 -6.74 20.17
C ARG A 74 23.01 -7.00 21.66
N SER A 75 21.81 -7.39 22.06
CA SER A 75 21.40 -7.49 23.47
C SER A 75 21.18 -8.93 23.94
N SER A 76 21.15 -9.90 23.02
CA SER A 76 20.77 -11.29 23.29
C SER A 76 19.39 -11.46 23.94
N VAL A 77 18.55 -10.41 23.91
CA VAL A 77 17.16 -10.45 24.38
C VAL A 77 16.27 -10.91 23.23
N GLU A 78 15.59 -12.05 23.42
CA GLU A 78 14.60 -12.55 22.47
C GLU A 78 13.26 -11.82 22.67
N ILE A 79 12.87 -11.00 21.70
CA ILE A 79 11.57 -10.32 21.71
C ILE A 79 10.58 -11.17 20.89
N PRO A 80 9.52 -11.72 21.49
CA PRO A 80 8.51 -12.48 20.76
C PRO A 80 7.65 -11.54 19.91
N ILE A 81 7.63 -11.77 18.60
CA ILE A 81 6.84 -10.97 17.66
C ILE A 81 5.50 -11.65 17.45
N VAL A 82 4.47 -11.13 18.10
CA VAL A 82 3.09 -11.56 17.87
C VAL A 82 2.45 -10.61 16.86
N ARG A 83 2.18 -11.12 15.65
CA ARG A 83 1.41 -10.37 14.66
C ARG A 83 -0.06 -10.44 15.06
N GLN A 84 -0.71 -9.29 15.26
CA GLN A 84 -2.16 -9.26 15.38
C GLN A 84 -2.76 -9.77 14.07
N THR A 85 -3.62 -10.79 14.15
CA THR A 85 -4.40 -11.28 13.02
C THR A 85 -5.20 -10.11 12.47
N SER A 86 -4.90 -9.67 11.26
CA SER A 86 -5.65 -8.57 10.64
C SER A 86 -7.01 -9.11 10.21
N TYR A 87 -8.02 -9.00 11.08
CA TYR A 87 -9.41 -9.33 10.77
C TYR A 87 -10.01 -8.44 9.69
N ALA A 88 -9.40 -7.30 9.39
CA ALA A 88 -9.86 -6.36 8.37
C ALA A 88 -10.12 -7.04 7.01
N GLY A 89 -9.24 -7.93 6.56
CA GLY A 89 -9.43 -8.67 5.31
C GLY A 89 -10.60 -9.65 5.38
N GLY A 90 -10.71 -10.39 6.49
CA GLY A 90 -11.82 -11.33 6.71
C GLY A 90 -13.18 -10.64 6.86
N ILE A 91 -13.23 -9.53 7.58
CA ILE A 91 -14.42 -8.70 7.76
C ILE A 91 -14.83 -8.08 6.43
N LEU A 92 -13.90 -7.54 5.64
CA LEU A 92 -14.19 -7.00 4.31
C LEU A 92 -14.74 -8.08 3.38
N LEU A 93 -14.16 -9.28 3.41
CA LEU A 93 -14.64 -10.42 2.61
C LEU A 93 -16.06 -10.82 3.02
N LEU A 94 -16.34 -10.90 4.33
CA LEU A 94 -17.69 -11.15 4.84
C LEU A 94 -18.69 -10.06 4.41
N ILE A 95 -18.29 -8.79 4.39
CA ILE A 95 -19.14 -7.69 3.92
C ILE A 95 -19.42 -7.84 2.41
N ILE A 96 -18.41 -8.13 1.60
CA ILE A 96 -18.57 -8.29 0.15
C ILE A 96 -19.45 -9.51 -0.16
N THR A 97 -19.17 -10.65 0.46
CA THR A 97 -19.97 -11.87 0.28
C THR A 97 -21.40 -11.68 0.79
N GLY A 98 -21.58 -10.97 1.91
CA GLY A 98 -22.90 -10.61 2.43
C GLY A 98 -23.67 -9.68 1.50
N LEU A 99 -23.02 -8.66 0.93
CA LEU A 99 -23.65 -7.71 0.01
C LEU A 99 -24.03 -8.38 -1.31
N VAL A 100 -23.14 -9.18 -1.89
CA VAL A 100 -23.40 -9.96 -3.10
C VAL A 100 -24.51 -11.00 -2.84
N GLY A 101 -24.44 -11.73 -1.73
CA GLY A 101 -25.46 -12.71 -1.34
C GLY A 101 -26.83 -12.09 -1.10
N THR A 102 -26.88 -10.91 -0.44
CA THR A 102 -28.13 -10.17 -0.19
C THR A 102 -28.72 -9.64 -1.50
N MET A 103 -27.88 -9.12 -2.39
CA MET A 103 -28.29 -8.62 -3.71
C MET A 103 -28.82 -9.74 -4.62
N LEU A 104 -28.25 -10.93 -4.53
CA LEU A 104 -28.73 -12.15 -5.20
C LEU A 104 -30.03 -12.68 -4.60
N TYR A 105 -30.17 -12.66 -3.27
CA TYR A 105 -31.35 -13.17 -2.57
C TYR A 105 -32.59 -12.32 -2.78
N LEU A 106 -32.45 -10.99 -2.76
CA LEU A 106 -33.58 -10.07 -2.93
C LEU A 106 -34.10 -9.99 -4.37
N ARG A 107 -33.31 -10.40 -5.37
CA ARG A 107 -33.69 -10.37 -6.79
C ARG A 107 -33.06 -11.53 -7.56
N PRO A 108 -33.75 -12.70 -7.66
CA PRO A 108 -33.25 -13.84 -8.43
C PRO A 108 -33.08 -13.52 -9.94
N ASP A 109 -33.81 -12.53 -10.46
CA ASP A 109 -33.68 -12.08 -11.85
C ASP A 109 -32.30 -11.46 -12.15
N ASN A 110 -31.55 -11.01 -11.14
CA ASN A 110 -30.19 -10.47 -11.31
C ASN A 110 -29.13 -11.54 -11.58
N VAL A 111 -29.45 -12.83 -11.36
CA VAL A 111 -28.52 -13.95 -11.59
C VAL A 111 -28.16 -14.06 -13.07
N GLU A 112 -29.13 -13.82 -13.95
CA GLU A 112 -28.95 -13.89 -15.39
C GLU A 112 -28.00 -12.80 -15.90
N PHE A 113 -28.00 -11.62 -15.26
CA PHE A 113 -27.04 -10.55 -15.52
C PHE A 113 -25.60 -10.90 -15.07
N ILE A 114 -25.45 -11.57 -13.92
CA ILE A 114 -24.14 -11.95 -13.37
C ILE A 114 -23.50 -13.09 -14.17
N ILE A 115 -24.31 -14.05 -14.64
CA ILE A 115 -23.85 -15.21 -15.42
C ILE A 115 -23.65 -14.87 -16.91
N HIS A 116 -24.11 -13.69 -17.35
CA HIS A 116 -23.91 -13.26 -18.73
C HIS A 116 -22.43 -13.29 -19.13
N ARG A 117 -22.13 -13.82 -20.32
CA ARG A 117 -20.75 -14.07 -20.79
C ARG A 117 -19.88 -12.80 -20.81
N SER A 118 -20.48 -11.64 -21.11
CA SER A 118 -19.76 -10.35 -21.06
C SER A 118 -19.39 -9.95 -19.63
N THR A 119 -20.30 -10.12 -18.67
CA THR A 119 -20.07 -9.80 -17.25
C THR A 119 -18.91 -10.64 -16.69
N ILE A 120 -18.88 -11.95 -17.00
CA ILE A 120 -17.79 -12.85 -16.61
C ILE A 120 -16.47 -12.44 -17.30
N SER A 121 -16.53 -11.99 -18.56
CA SER A 121 -15.34 -11.52 -19.29
C SER A 121 -14.76 -10.24 -18.67
N TYR A 122 -15.59 -9.28 -18.29
CA TYR A 122 -15.12 -8.06 -17.62
C TYR A 122 -14.60 -8.35 -16.21
N ALA A 123 -15.28 -9.22 -15.45
CA ALA A 123 -14.85 -9.63 -14.11
C ALA A 123 -13.48 -10.33 -14.13
N SER A 124 -13.26 -11.22 -15.11
CA SER A 124 -11.96 -11.90 -15.27
C SER A 124 -10.84 -10.94 -15.67
N MET A 125 -11.09 -9.95 -16.53
CA MET A 125 -10.12 -8.88 -16.84
C MET A 125 -9.73 -8.06 -15.60
N VAL A 126 -10.71 -7.66 -14.78
CA VAL A 126 -10.43 -6.93 -13.53
C VAL A 126 -9.54 -7.75 -12.59
N LEU A 127 -9.81 -9.05 -12.45
CA LEU A 127 -8.99 -9.95 -11.64
C LEU A 127 -7.56 -10.05 -12.18
N ILE A 128 -7.40 -10.15 -13.51
CA ILE A 128 -6.09 -10.23 -14.15
C ILE A 128 -5.28 -8.95 -13.89
N PHE A 129 -5.86 -7.77 -14.08
CA PHE A 129 -5.17 -6.50 -13.80
C PHE A 129 -4.81 -6.33 -12.32
N TYR A 130 -5.70 -6.76 -11.42
CA TYR A 130 -5.43 -6.75 -9.99
C TYR A 130 -4.20 -7.62 -9.63
N MET A 131 -4.08 -8.80 -10.25
CA MET A 131 -2.95 -9.70 -10.00
C MET A 131 -1.65 -9.20 -10.63
N ILE A 132 -1.70 -8.67 -11.85
CA ILE A 132 -0.52 -8.13 -12.56
C ILE A 132 0.00 -6.84 -11.90
N SER A 133 -0.88 -6.01 -11.34
CA SER A 133 -0.53 -4.74 -10.64
C SER A 133 0.44 -4.93 -9.46
N GLY A 134 0.54 -6.14 -8.90
CA GLY A 134 1.42 -6.43 -7.76
C GLY A 134 0.71 -6.38 -6.41
N GLN A 135 -0.63 -6.47 -6.37
CA GLN A 135 -1.40 -6.43 -5.13
C GLN A 135 -1.07 -7.59 -4.17
N VAL A 136 -0.67 -8.74 -4.70
CA VAL A 136 -0.17 -9.87 -3.91
C VAL A 136 1.17 -9.54 -3.24
N TRP A 137 2.06 -8.85 -3.98
CA TRP A 137 3.32 -8.37 -3.41
C TRP A 137 3.07 -7.36 -2.29
N ASN A 138 2.16 -6.40 -2.51
CA ASN A 138 1.74 -5.42 -1.52
C ASN A 138 1.15 -6.08 -0.26
N SER A 139 0.29 -7.09 -0.44
CA SER A 139 -0.36 -7.79 0.68
C SER A 139 0.64 -8.51 1.60
N ILE A 140 1.69 -9.10 1.03
CA ILE A 140 2.69 -9.85 1.78
C ILE A 140 3.71 -8.91 2.46
N ARG A 141 4.19 -7.88 1.75
CA ARG A 141 5.32 -7.04 2.21
C ARG A 141 4.88 -5.76 2.91
N ARG A 142 3.63 -5.32 2.69
CA ARG A 142 3.02 -4.11 3.28
C ARG A 142 3.95 -2.88 3.18
N PRO A 143 4.39 -2.52 1.96
CA PRO A 143 5.22 -1.32 1.74
C PRO A 143 4.49 -0.04 2.20
N PRO A 144 5.21 1.05 2.52
CA PRO A 144 4.59 2.35 2.73
C PRO A 144 3.99 2.88 1.40
N PHE A 145 3.02 3.79 1.52
CA PHE A 145 2.32 4.34 0.36
C PHE A 145 3.20 5.29 -0.47
N PHE A 146 4.02 6.12 0.19
CA PHE A 146 5.09 6.93 -0.40
C PHE A 146 6.23 7.07 0.62
N HIS A 147 7.43 7.41 0.14
CA HIS A 147 8.56 7.79 0.99
C HIS A 147 9.08 9.17 0.59
N SER A 148 9.48 9.97 1.58
CA SER A 148 10.06 11.29 1.34
C SER A 148 11.58 11.17 1.34
N PRO A 149 12.26 11.36 0.19
CA PRO A 149 13.70 11.24 0.12
C PRO A 149 14.41 12.30 0.99
N PRO A 150 15.67 12.06 1.42
CA PRO A 150 16.42 12.96 2.30
C PRO A 150 16.60 14.40 1.78
N GLN A 151 16.46 14.59 0.46
CA GLN A 151 16.61 15.89 -0.22
C GLN A 151 15.33 16.75 -0.17
N GLY A 152 14.27 16.26 0.50
CA GLY A 152 12.97 16.91 0.55
C GLY A 152 12.08 16.53 -0.66
N GLY A 153 10.77 16.47 -0.43
CA GLY A 153 9.75 16.11 -1.43
C GLY A 153 9.02 14.79 -1.13
N ILE A 154 8.09 14.43 -2.02
CA ILE A 154 7.36 13.17 -2.00
C ILE A 154 7.75 12.35 -3.23
N ALA A 155 8.31 11.15 -3.05
CA ALA A 155 8.64 10.24 -4.14
C ALA A 155 7.54 9.17 -4.24
N PHE A 156 6.84 9.16 -5.38
CA PHE A 156 5.80 8.18 -5.69
C PHE A 156 6.34 6.92 -6.37
N LEU A 157 7.55 6.99 -6.92
CA LEU A 157 8.24 5.89 -7.58
C LEU A 157 9.57 5.63 -6.86
N TYR A 158 9.87 4.36 -6.65
CA TYR A 158 11.12 3.88 -6.09
C TYR A 158 12.18 3.84 -7.20
N PRO A 159 13.39 4.39 -6.97
CA PRO A 159 14.44 4.46 -7.99
C PRO A 159 15.17 3.12 -8.23
N GLY A 160 14.94 2.10 -7.40
CA GLY A 160 15.52 0.76 -7.55
C GLY A 160 14.51 -0.31 -7.98
N GLY A 161 14.98 -1.55 -8.17
CA GLY A 161 14.12 -2.68 -8.58
C GLY A 161 13.68 -3.62 -7.44
N ASP A 162 14.30 -3.50 -6.26
CA ASP A 162 14.09 -4.44 -5.15
C ASP A 162 12.84 -4.11 -4.30
N PHE A 163 12.31 -2.90 -4.45
CA PHE A 163 11.18 -2.39 -3.67
C PHE A 163 10.16 -1.72 -4.58
N GLN A 164 8.88 -1.84 -4.18
CA GLN A 164 7.75 -1.30 -4.93
C GLN A 164 6.83 -0.56 -3.96
N PHE A 165 6.41 0.65 -4.31
CA PHE A 165 5.42 1.39 -3.51
C PHE A 165 3.99 1.04 -3.88
N ILE A 166 3.05 1.27 -2.95
CA ILE A 166 1.62 1.11 -3.25
C ILE A 166 1.20 2.06 -4.37
N SER A 167 1.71 3.30 -4.38
CA SER A 167 1.48 4.28 -5.44
C SER A 167 1.87 3.76 -6.83
N GLU A 168 3.00 3.06 -6.96
CA GLU A 168 3.42 2.45 -8.22
C GLU A 168 2.44 1.39 -8.70
N THR A 169 1.95 0.52 -7.81
CA THR A 169 1.01 -0.54 -8.19
C THR A 169 -0.29 0.01 -8.75
N ILE A 170 -0.77 1.14 -8.22
CA ILE A 170 -1.97 1.84 -8.71
C ILE A 170 -1.71 2.46 -10.07
N LEU A 171 -0.56 3.11 -10.26
CA LEU A 171 -0.15 3.66 -11.55
C LEU A 171 -0.07 2.56 -12.62
N VAL A 172 0.57 1.44 -12.30
CA VAL A 172 0.68 0.28 -13.18
C VAL A 172 -0.69 -0.32 -13.51
N MET A 173 -1.60 -0.42 -12.54
CA MET A 173 -2.97 -0.88 -12.80
C MET A 173 -3.68 0.02 -13.82
N ILE A 174 -3.60 1.34 -13.64
CA ILE A 174 -4.26 2.31 -14.53
C ILE A 174 -3.67 2.23 -15.93
N THR A 175 -2.35 2.14 -16.09
CA THR A 175 -1.73 2.07 -17.43
C THR A 175 -2.12 0.80 -18.17
N TYR A 176 -2.17 -0.36 -17.51
CA TYR A 176 -2.64 -1.60 -18.13
C TYR A 176 -4.10 -1.50 -18.59
N VAL A 177 -4.98 -0.96 -17.75
CA VAL A 177 -6.39 -0.76 -18.11
C VAL A 177 -6.52 0.16 -19.33
N LEU A 178 -5.81 1.29 -19.34
CA LEU A 178 -5.85 2.24 -20.46
C LEU A 178 -5.35 1.63 -21.76
N VAL A 179 -4.23 0.89 -21.73
CA VAL A 179 -3.67 0.23 -22.91
C VAL A 179 -4.62 -0.85 -23.44
N SER A 180 -5.19 -1.68 -22.56
CA SER A 180 -6.13 -2.72 -22.98
C SER A 180 -7.42 -2.15 -23.57
N ILE A 181 -7.97 -1.07 -22.98
CA ILE A 181 -9.13 -0.37 -23.54
C ILE A 181 -8.79 0.27 -24.88
N SER A 182 -7.61 0.88 -25.02
CA SER A 182 -7.16 1.47 -26.28
C SER A 182 -7.09 0.44 -27.41
N ILE A 183 -6.59 -0.75 -27.13
CA ILE A 183 -6.53 -1.84 -28.12
C ILE A 183 -7.93 -2.37 -28.44
N LEU A 184 -8.80 -2.51 -27.44
CA LEU A 184 -10.19 -2.95 -27.65
C LEU A 184 -10.95 -1.99 -28.57
N MET A 185 -10.85 -0.68 -28.32
CA MET A 185 -11.47 0.33 -29.17
C MET A 185 -10.91 0.32 -30.60
N LEU A 186 -9.62 0.05 -30.77
CA LEU A 186 -9.00 -0.06 -32.10
C LEU A 186 -9.55 -1.26 -32.89
N VAL A 187 -9.73 -2.41 -32.23
CA VAL A 187 -10.31 -3.61 -32.86
C VAL A 187 -11.77 -3.36 -33.25
N GLU A 188 -12.54 -2.71 -32.38
CA GLU A 188 -13.93 -2.37 -32.66
C GLU A 188 -14.05 -1.43 -33.86
N ALA A 189 -13.22 -0.37 -33.91
CA ALA A 189 -13.17 0.53 -35.06
C ALA A 189 -12.84 -0.21 -36.36
N GLY A 190 -11.89 -1.16 -36.34
CA GLY A 190 -11.54 -1.97 -37.52
C GLY A 190 -12.67 -2.86 -38.04
N GLN A 191 -13.59 -3.30 -37.18
CA GLN A 191 -14.75 -4.11 -37.59
C GLN A 191 -15.91 -3.29 -38.16
N THR A 192 -15.90 -1.96 -37.98
CA THR A 192 -17.01 -1.10 -38.45
C THR A 192 -17.05 -0.89 -39.97
N GLU A 193 -15.99 -1.18 -40.71
CA GLU A 193 -16.00 -1.08 -42.18
C GLU A 193 -16.98 -2.06 -42.86
N ASP A 194 -17.33 -3.18 -42.20
CA ASP A 194 -18.29 -4.16 -42.75
C ASP A 194 -19.77 -3.75 -42.59
N PHE A 195 -20.09 -2.65 -41.89
CA PHE A 195 -21.46 -2.11 -41.85
C PHE A 195 -21.93 -1.62 -43.22
N GLY A 196 -21.01 -1.11 -44.05
CA GLY A 196 -21.30 -0.71 -45.44
C GLY A 196 -21.80 -1.88 -46.29
N LYS A 197 -21.15 -3.05 -46.20
CA LYS A 197 -21.54 -4.28 -46.90
C LYS A 197 -22.84 -4.86 -46.36
N LYS A 198 -23.04 -4.87 -45.04
CA LYS A 198 -24.30 -5.33 -44.41
C LYS A 198 -25.49 -4.48 -44.83
N ARG A 199 -25.32 -3.15 -44.90
CA ARG A 199 -26.36 -2.21 -45.35
C ARG A 199 -26.65 -2.32 -46.85
N LEU A 200 -25.63 -2.49 -47.70
CA LEU A 200 -25.81 -2.69 -49.14
C LEU A 200 -26.55 -4.01 -49.45
N THR A 201 -26.27 -5.05 -48.68
CA THR A 201 -26.91 -6.37 -48.81
C THR A 201 -28.38 -6.30 -48.39
N PHE A 202 -28.70 -5.56 -47.32
CA PHE A 202 -30.07 -5.31 -46.87
C PHE A 202 -30.87 -4.50 -47.91
N THR A 203 -30.27 -3.45 -48.49
CA THR A 203 -30.90 -2.64 -49.54
C THR A 203 -31.15 -3.45 -50.83
N LYS A 204 -30.20 -4.27 -51.27
CA LYS A 204 -30.39 -5.18 -52.42
C LYS A 204 -31.50 -6.22 -52.17
N ARG A 205 -31.62 -6.74 -50.94
CA ARG A 205 -32.64 -7.71 -50.57
C ARG A 205 -34.05 -7.10 -50.57
N ASN A 206 -34.19 -5.86 -50.08
CA ASN A 206 -35.46 -5.12 -50.12
C ASN A 206 -35.88 -4.72 -51.54
N LEU A 207 -34.94 -4.26 -52.38
CA LEU A 207 -35.20 -3.98 -53.80
C LEU A 207 -35.58 -5.24 -54.60
N GLY A 208 -34.99 -6.39 -54.27
CA GLY A 208 -35.33 -7.68 -54.88
C GLY A 208 -36.75 -8.17 -54.52
N GLN A 209 -37.27 -7.83 -53.35
CA GLN A 209 -38.66 -8.13 -52.97
C GLN A 209 -39.67 -7.13 -53.55
N ALA A 210 -39.30 -5.85 -53.70
CA ALA A 210 -40.16 -4.84 -54.31
C ALA A 210 -40.39 -5.07 -55.82
N ARG A 211 -39.46 -5.72 -56.52
CA ARG A 211 -39.56 -6.03 -57.96
C ARG A 211 -40.40 -7.27 -58.29
N LYS A 212 -40.91 -7.98 -57.26
CA LYS A 212 -41.67 -9.24 -57.39
C LYS A 212 -43.18 -9.10 -57.13
N LYS A 213 -43.66 -7.88 -56.91
CA LYS A 213 -45.08 -7.49 -56.94
C LYS A 213 -45.38 -6.77 -58.24
#